data_AF-A0A1M7ER92-F1
#
_entry.id   AF-A0A1M7ER92-F1
#
_cell.length_a   1.000
_cell.length_b   1.000
_cell.length_c   1.000
_cell.angle_alpha   90.00
_cell.angle_beta   90.00
_cell.angle_gamma   90.00
#
_symmetry.space_group_name_H-M   'P 1'
#
loop_
_entity.id
_entity.type
_entity.pdbx_description
1 polymer ?
#
loop_
_entity_poly.entity_id
_entity_poly.type
_entity_poly.pdbx_seq_one_letter_code
_entity_poly.pdbx_strand_id
1 'polypeptide(L)'
;MKTQEIAKEANEALSGLIALLSKFEQEQINTVPFEGSWTAGQLAQHMIKANSGFADILRGPVKDTERKPDEVIPKIKNDFLNFDIKMTTPDFIKPEAKSYDKNELLSDLKNIREKVNNATETLDLTKTCMAFELPVYGYLTRQEAISFIICHTQRHTHQLKNIYQKLI
;
A
#
# COMPACT_ATOMS: atom_id res chain seq x y z
N MET A 1 12.52 5.33 -13.99
CA MET A 1 12.58 6.05 -12.70
C MET A 1 13.89 5.70 -12.03
N LYS A 2 14.64 6.68 -11.51
CA LYS A 2 15.91 6.40 -10.81
C LYS A 2 15.62 5.80 -9.43
N THR A 3 16.49 4.91 -8.93
CA THR A 3 16.34 4.26 -7.60
C THR A 3 16.13 5.26 -6.46
N GLN A 4 16.76 6.43 -6.52
CA GLN A 4 16.59 7.50 -5.53
C GLN A 4 15.19 8.16 -5.59
N GLU A 5 14.57 8.23 -6.77
CA GLU A 5 13.24 8.82 -6.94
C GLU A 5 12.17 7.87 -6.37
N ILE A 6 12.25 6.57 -6.67
CA ILE A 6 11.28 5.59 -6.16
C ILE A 6 11.33 5.45 -4.64
N ALA A 7 12.53 5.48 -4.04
CA ALA A 7 12.70 5.42 -2.60
C ALA A 7 12.03 6.62 -1.91
N LYS A 8 12.22 7.82 -2.47
CA LYS A 8 11.59 9.05 -1.99
C LYS A 8 10.06 8.97 -2.12
N GLU A 9 9.54 8.58 -3.29
CA GLU A 9 8.09 8.45 -3.52
C GLU A 9 7.44 7.43 -2.58
N ALA A 10 8.09 6.28 -2.34
CA ALA A 10 7.62 5.28 -1.38
C ALA A 10 7.54 5.84 0.04
N ASN A 11 8.60 6.51 0.49
CA ASN A 11 8.63 7.11 1.81
C ASN A 11 7.58 8.21 1.99
N GLU A 12 7.39 9.08 0.98
CA GLU A 12 6.39 10.14 0.99
C GLU A 12 4.96 9.58 1.03
N ALA A 13 4.64 8.60 0.20
CA ALA A 13 3.32 7.97 0.17
C ALA A 13 2.97 7.32 1.51
N LEU A 14 3.86 6.49 2.05
CA LEU A 14 3.63 5.79 3.32
C LEU A 14 3.58 6.76 4.51
N SER A 15 4.46 7.76 4.54
CA SER A 15 4.43 8.78 5.59
C SER A 15 3.16 9.63 5.53
N GLY A 16 2.65 9.92 4.32
CA GLY A 16 1.39 10.65 4.12
C GLY A 16 0.18 9.89 4.69
N LEU A 17 0.09 8.58 4.44
CA LEU A 17 -0.96 7.73 5.02
C LEU A 17 -0.89 7.72 6.56
N ILE A 18 0.31 7.48 7.12
CA ILE A 18 0.53 7.43 8.57
C ILE A 18 0.17 8.77 9.22
N ALA A 19 0.62 9.89 8.64
CA ALA A 19 0.35 11.23 9.14
C ALA A 19 -1.12 11.62 9.08
N LEU A 20 -1.87 11.09 8.11
CA LEU A 20 -3.32 11.30 8.04
C LEU A 20 -4.04 10.45 9.09
N LEU A 21 -3.69 9.17 9.23
CA LEU A 21 -4.28 8.28 10.23
C LEU A 21 -4.02 8.79 11.66
N SER A 22 -2.85 9.37 11.93
CA SER A 22 -2.52 9.88 13.26
C SER A 22 -3.37 11.07 13.71
N LYS A 23 -4.13 11.71 12.79
CA LYS A 23 -5.04 12.82 13.11
C LYS A 23 -6.39 12.38 13.65
N PHE A 24 -6.72 11.09 13.55
CA PHE A 24 -7.95 10.55 14.10
C PHE A 24 -7.78 10.28 15.60
N GLU A 25 -8.86 10.42 16.35
CA GLU A 25 -8.98 9.87 17.70
C GLU A 25 -9.29 8.38 17.68
N GLN A 26 -9.09 7.72 18.83
CA GLN A 26 -9.26 6.26 18.96
C GLN A 26 -10.68 5.80 18.61
N GLU A 27 -11.68 6.57 19.03
CA GLU A 27 -13.08 6.29 18.73
C GLU A 27 -13.37 6.56 17.25
N GLN A 28 -12.81 7.64 16.69
CA GLN A 28 -13.04 8.02 15.29
C GLN A 28 -12.55 6.98 14.29
N ILE A 29 -11.42 6.29 14.56
CA ILE A 29 -10.95 5.25 13.64
C ILE A 29 -11.92 4.06 13.54
N ASN A 30 -12.78 3.89 14.53
CA ASN A 30 -13.75 2.79 14.60
C ASN A 30 -15.18 3.23 14.23
N THR A 31 -15.40 4.52 13.94
CA THR A 31 -16.70 5.04 13.49
C THR A 31 -16.90 4.80 12.00
N VAL A 32 -18.09 4.34 11.63
CA VAL A 32 -18.53 4.25 10.23
C VAL A 32 -18.88 5.65 9.73
N PRO A 33 -18.16 6.23 8.76
CA PRO A 33 -18.37 7.61 8.32
C PRO A 33 -19.58 7.79 7.40
N PHE A 34 -19.97 6.77 6.63
CA PHE A 34 -21.15 6.79 5.77
C PHE A 34 -21.54 5.36 5.38
N GLU A 35 -22.78 5.18 4.93
CA GLU A 35 -23.31 3.86 4.57
C GLU A 35 -22.44 3.16 3.50
N GLY A 36 -22.15 1.88 3.73
CA GLY A 36 -21.37 1.04 2.81
C GLY A 36 -19.86 1.31 2.81
N SER A 37 -19.35 2.17 3.68
CA SER A 37 -17.91 2.44 3.78
C SER A 37 -17.19 1.51 4.74
N TRP A 38 -15.86 1.45 4.62
CA TRP A 38 -15.00 1.04 5.72
C TRP A 38 -14.85 2.16 6.75
N THR A 39 -14.55 1.78 7.99
CA THR A 39 -13.98 2.70 8.99
C THR A 39 -12.53 3.03 8.64
N ALA A 40 -11.95 4.07 9.25
CA ALA A 40 -10.53 4.38 9.04
C ALA A 40 -9.61 3.24 9.57
N GLY A 41 -10.00 2.57 10.65
CA GLY A 41 -9.28 1.40 11.19
C GLY A 41 -9.30 0.21 10.23
N GLN A 42 -10.45 -0.07 9.61
CA GLN A 42 -10.54 -1.10 8.57
C GLN A 42 -9.67 -0.78 7.35
N LEU A 43 -9.69 0.48 6.88
CA LEU A 43 -8.83 0.91 5.78
C LEU A 43 -7.34 0.77 6.14
N ALA A 44 -6.94 1.19 7.34
CA ALA A 44 -5.57 1.02 7.82
C ALA A 44 -5.18 -0.46 7.88
N GLN A 45 -6.06 -1.33 8.41
CA GLN A 45 -5.82 -2.78 8.44
C GLN A 45 -5.67 -3.37 7.03
N HIS A 46 -6.49 -2.93 6.07
CA HIS A 46 -6.34 -3.34 4.67
C HIS A 46 -4.94 -2.98 4.13
N MET A 47 -4.48 -1.76 4.39
CA MET A 47 -3.14 -1.32 3.98
C MET A 47 -2.04 -2.11 4.66
N ILE A 48 -2.19 -2.46 5.95
CA ILE A 48 -1.23 -3.31 6.66
C ILE A 48 -1.15 -4.69 6.01
N LYS A 49 -2.29 -5.35 5.75
CA LYS A 49 -2.33 -6.68 5.12
C LYS A 49 -1.71 -6.68 3.72
N ALA A 50 -2.06 -5.69 2.88
CA ALA A 50 -1.52 -5.59 1.54
C ALA A 50 -0.01 -5.29 1.55
N ASN A 51 0.41 -4.25 2.26
CA ASN A 51 1.79 -3.78 2.20
C ASN A 51 2.76 -4.69 2.96
N SER A 52 2.32 -5.42 4.00
CA SER A 52 3.16 -6.46 4.62
C SER A 52 3.41 -7.62 3.67
N GLY A 53 2.39 -8.10 2.96
CA GLY A 53 2.56 -9.12 1.91
C GLY A 53 3.52 -8.66 0.81
N PHE A 54 3.44 -7.39 0.39
CA PHE A 54 4.41 -6.84 -0.54
C PHE A 54 5.83 -6.70 0.04
N ALA A 55 5.97 -6.31 1.30
CA ALA A 55 7.29 -6.28 1.95
C ALA A 55 7.94 -7.67 1.98
N ASP A 56 7.16 -8.72 2.16
CA ASP A 56 7.62 -10.10 2.09
C ASP A 56 7.97 -10.50 0.64
N ILE A 57 7.14 -10.13 -0.34
CA ILE A 57 7.42 -10.35 -1.78
C ILE A 57 8.77 -9.73 -2.19
N LEU A 58 9.07 -8.51 -1.73
CA LEU A 58 10.33 -7.82 -2.06
C LEU A 58 11.57 -8.61 -1.60
N ARG A 59 11.48 -9.29 -0.45
CA ARG A 59 12.58 -10.09 0.13
C ARG A 59 12.51 -11.58 -0.19
N GLY A 60 11.47 -12.00 -0.90
CA GLY A 60 11.29 -13.37 -1.33
C GLY A 60 12.25 -13.79 -2.45
N PRO A 61 12.07 -15.03 -2.98
CA PRO A 61 12.83 -15.53 -4.10
C PRO A 61 12.70 -14.64 -5.33
N VAL A 62 13.80 -14.49 -6.07
CA VAL A 62 13.84 -13.68 -7.29
C VAL A 62 14.54 -14.40 -8.43
N LYS A 63 14.28 -13.95 -9.66
CA LYS A 63 15.05 -14.29 -10.85
C LYS A 63 15.51 -13.04 -11.60
N ASP A 64 16.43 -13.23 -12.55
CA ASP A 64 16.77 -12.19 -13.51
C ASP A 64 15.55 -11.83 -14.38
N THR A 65 15.42 -10.54 -14.67
CA THR A 65 14.30 -10.01 -15.44
C THR A 65 14.66 -9.95 -16.92
N GLU A 66 13.79 -10.52 -17.77
CA GLU A 66 13.98 -10.61 -19.23
C GLU A 66 13.32 -9.45 -20.00
N ARG A 67 12.68 -8.53 -19.26
CA ARG A 67 11.97 -7.35 -19.76
C ARG A 67 12.45 -6.07 -19.07
N LYS A 68 11.92 -4.91 -19.46
CA LYS A 68 12.21 -3.67 -18.73
C LYS A 68 11.67 -3.77 -17.30
N PRO A 69 12.45 -3.41 -16.26
CA PRO A 69 11.98 -3.50 -14.88
C PRO A 69 10.79 -2.62 -14.54
N ASP A 70 10.48 -1.61 -15.34
CA ASP A 70 9.37 -0.67 -15.16
C ASP A 70 8.21 -0.86 -16.14
N GLU A 71 8.20 -1.94 -16.93
CA GLU A 71 7.24 -2.17 -18.02
C GLU A 71 5.77 -2.11 -17.57
N VAL A 72 5.46 -2.61 -16.37
CA VAL A 72 4.09 -2.70 -15.84
C VAL A 72 3.69 -1.44 -15.05
N ILE A 73 4.64 -0.56 -14.69
CA ILE A 73 4.38 0.64 -13.87
C ILE A 73 3.31 1.56 -14.49
N PRO A 74 3.30 1.87 -15.80
CA PRO A 74 2.28 2.73 -16.39
C PRO A 74 0.86 2.18 -16.20
N LYS A 75 0.70 0.85 -16.31
CA LYS A 75 -0.58 0.20 -16.09
C LYS A 75 -1.02 0.28 -14.62
N ILE A 76 -0.11 0.01 -13.69
CA ILE A 76 -0.38 0.15 -12.25
C ILE A 76 -0.83 1.57 -11.91
N LYS A 77 -0.14 2.59 -12.44
CA LYS A 77 -0.49 4.01 -12.24
C LYS A 77 -1.87 4.31 -12.80
N ASN A 78 -2.16 3.91 -14.04
CA ASN A 78 -3.46 4.13 -14.68
C ASN A 78 -4.61 3.52 -13.86
N ASP A 79 -4.42 2.30 -13.37
CA ASP A 79 -5.47 1.59 -12.66
C ASP A 79 -5.67 2.22 -11.26
N PHE A 80 -4.61 2.37 -10.45
CA PHE A 80 -4.74 2.81 -9.06
C PHE A 80 -4.94 4.31 -8.86
N LEU A 81 -4.54 5.15 -9.81
CA LEU A 81 -4.70 6.61 -9.70
C LEU A 81 -5.93 7.13 -10.45
N ASN A 82 -6.71 6.23 -11.08
CA ASN A 82 -8.04 6.54 -11.53
C ASN A 82 -9.04 6.35 -10.37
N PHE A 83 -9.51 7.45 -9.78
CA PHE A 83 -10.42 7.44 -8.64
C PHE A 83 -11.89 7.19 -9.01
N ASP A 84 -12.21 7.20 -10.31
CA ASP A 84 -13.58 7.00 -10.81
C ASP A 84 -13.97 5.52 -10.92
N ILE A 85 -12.98 4.62 -10.92
CA ILE A 85 -13.22 3.18 -11.00
C ILE A 85 -13.37 2.54 -9.62
N LYS A 86 -14.31 1.61 -9.50
CA LYS A 86 -14.44 0.75 -8.32
C LYS A 86 -13.60 -0.51 -8.51
N MET A 87 -12.84 -0.86 -7.48
CA MET A 87 -12.03 -2.08 -7.44
C MET A 87 -12.55 -2.98 -6.33
N THR A 88 -12.64 -4.28 -6.63
CA THR A 88 -12.98 -5.29 -5.63
C THR A 88 -11.73 -5.74 -4.90
N THR A 89 -11.73 -5.61 -3.57
CA THR A 89 -10.65 -6.10 -2.72
C THR A 89 -10.71 -7.63 -2.64
N PRO A 90 -9.60 -8.36 -2.89
CA PRO A 90 -9.51 -9.79 -2.63
C PRO A 90 -9.79 -10.15 -1.16
N ASP A 91 -10.47 -11.28 -0.93
CA ASP A 91 -10.92 -11.68 0.41
C ASP A 91 -9.78 -11.79 1.43
N PHE A 92 -8.61 -12.30 1.01
CA PHE A 92 -7.47 -12.50 1.91
C PHE A 92 -6.88 -11.18 2.44
N ILE A 93 -7.05 -10.05 1.75
CA ILE A 93 -6.65 -8.71 2.22
C ILE A 93 -7.83 -7.85 2.67
N LYS A 94 -9.04 -8.42 2.76
CA LYS A 94 -10.19 -7.74 3.35
C LYS A 94 -9.98 -7.58 4.87
N PRO A 95 -10.24 -6.41 5.46
CA PRO A 95 -10.15 -6.23 6.90
C PRO A 95 -11.36 -6.89 7.60
N GLU A 96 -11.15 -7.34 8.83
CA GLU A 96 -12.21 -7.86 9.68
C GLU A 96 -13.16 -6.74 10.14
N ALA A 97 -14.41 -7.10 10.44
CA ALA A 97 -15.36 -6.17 11.05
C ALA A 97 -15.22 -6.19 12.57
N LYS A 98 -14.20 -5.49 13.08
CA LYS A 98 -13.94 -5.34 14.52
C LYS A 98 -13.44 -3.94 14.86
N SER A 99 -13.39 -3.63 16.16
CA SER A 99 -12.68 -2.46 16.66
C SER A 99 -11.17 -2.68 16.57
N TYR A 100 -10.46 -1.63 16.19
CA TYR A 100 -9.00 -1.60 16.05
C TYR A 100 -8.39 -0.63 17.05
N ASP A 101 -7.17 -0.92 17.50
CA ASP A 101 -6.34 0.01 18.27
C ASP A 101 -5.53 0.92 17.35
N LYS A 102 -5.60 2.24 17.56
CA LYS A 102 -4.94 3.23 16.70
C LYS A 102 -3.42 3.11 16.78
N ASN A 103 -2.88 2.84 17.96
CA ASN A 103 -1.44 2.81 18.17
C ASN A 103 -0.83 1.55 17.56
N GLU A 104 -1.51 0.40 17.65
CA GLU A 104 -1.12 -0.83 16.94
C GLU A 104 -1.08 -0.61 15.42
N LEU A 105 -2.15 -0.06 14.84
CA LEU A 105 -2.20 0.25 13.41
C LEU A 105 -1.07 1.20 12.97
N LEU A 106 -0.81 2.26 13.73
CA LEU A 106 0.28 3.20 13.44
C LEU A 106 1.65 2.55 13.57
N SER A 107 1.84 1.67 14.55
CA SER A 107 3.08 0.92 14.76
C SER A 107 3.37 0.00 13.57
N ASP A 108 2.37 -0.78 13.14
CA ASP A 108 2.50 -1.70 12.01
C ASP A 108 2.80 -0.98 10.69
N LEU A 109 2.12 0.14 10.42
CA LEU A 109 2.37 0.95 9.24
C LEU A 109 3.78 1.55 9.24
N LYS A 110 4.31 1.98 10.41
CA LYS A 110 5.69 2.47 10.54
C LYS A 110 6.70 1.36 10.26
N ASN A 111 6.49 0.16 10.81
CA ASN A 111 7.34 -1.00 10.55
C ASN A 111 7.34 -1.38 9.06
N ILE A 112 6.19 -1.36 8.41
CA ILE A 112 6.07 -1.59 6.96
C ILE A 112 6.87 -0.53 6.19
N ARG A 113 6.74 0.75 6.56
CA ARG A 113 7.52 1.83 5.93
C ARG A 113 9.02 1.60 6.05
N GLU A 114 9.50 1.21 7.22
CA GLU A 114 10.92 0.90 7.42
C GLU A 114 11.38 -0.28 6.55
N LYS A 115 10.59 -1.36 6.49
CA LYS A 115 10.88 -2.53 5.64
C LYS A 115 10.98 -2.17 4.16
N VAL A 116 10.06 -1.33 3.67
CA VAL A 116 10.00 -0.89 2.27
C VAL A 116 11.16 0.07 1.96
N ASN A 117 11.44 1.05 2.83
CA ASN A 117 12.58 1.96 2.66
C ASN A 117 13.89 1.17 2.63
N ASN A 118 14.11 0.26 3.58
CA ASN A 118 15.30 -0.58 3.57
C ASN A 118 15.40 -1.44 2.30
N ALA A 119 14.28 -1.96 1.78
CA ALA A 119 14.28 -2.70 0.52
C ALA A 119 14.71 -1.82 -0.66
N THR A 120 14.29 -0.56 -0.71
CA THR A 120 14.69 0.39 -1.77
C THR A 120 16.18 0.73 -1.77
N GLU A 121 16.82 0.66 -0.59
CA GLU A 121 18.23 0.99 -0.40
C GLU A 121 19.16 -0.22 -0.60
N THR A 122 18.69 -1.43 -0.28
CA THR A 122 19.56 -2.61 -0.14
C THR A 122 19.37 -3.67 -1.22
N LEU A 123 18.25 -3.66 -1.95
CA LEU A 123 17.94 -4.70 -2.92
C LEU A 123 18.18 -4.23 -4.36
N ASP A 124 18.58 -5.16 -5.23
CA ASP A 124 18.55 -4.95 -6.68
C ASP A 124 17.09 -4.88 -7.15
N LEU A 125 16.63 -3.66 -7.45
CA LEU A 125 15.24 -3.39 -7.82
C LEU A 125 14.85 -3.95 -9.19
N THR A 126 15.83 -4.36 -10.01
CA THR A 126 15.58 -4.84 -11.35
C THR A 126 15.10 -6.29 -11.39
N LYS A 127 15.28 -7.06 -10.31
CA LYS A 127 14.92 -8.49 -10.23
C LYS A 127 13.40 -8.71 -10.20
N THR A 128 12.97 -9.82 -10.82
CA THR A 128 11.57 -10.28 -10.80
C THR A 128 11.29 -11.07 -9.53
N CYS A 129 10.29 -10.66 -8.75
CA CYS A 129 9.83 -11.35 -7.56
C CYS A 129 9.04 -12.61 -7.94
N MET A 130 9.38 -13.75 -7.35
CA MET A 130 8.76 -15.05 -7.65
C MET A 130 7.85 -15.57 -6.53
N ALA A 131 7.75 -14.83 -5.41
CA ALA A 131 6.99 -15.24 -4.24
C ALA A 131 5.47 -15.23 -4.45
N PHE A 132 4.97 -14.39 -5.38
CA PHE A 132 3.55 -14.27 -5.65
C PHE A 132 3.32 -13.72 -7.06
N GLU A 133 2.42 -14.36 -7.81
CA GLU A 133 1.94 -13.86 -9.09
C GLU A 133 0.68 -13.04 -8.85
N LEU A 134 0.70 -11.75 -9.22
CA LEU A 134 -0.48 -10.91 -9.04
C LEU A 134 -1.51 -11.18 -10.15
N PRO A 135 -2.81 -11.26 -9.80
CA PRO A 135 -3.86 -11.19 -10.81
C PRO A 135 -3.68 -9.95 -11.70
N VAL A 136 -3.90 -10.11 -13.01
CA VAL A 136 -3.78 -9.06 -14.04
C VAL A 136 -2.34 -8.59 -14.35
N TYR A 137 -1.45 -8.54 -13.36
CA TYR A 137 -0.10 -7.98 -13.52
C TYR A 137 1.02 -9.02 -13.66
N GLY A 138 0.74 -10.28 -13.31
CA GLY A 138 1.75 -11.34 -13.32
C GLY A 138 2.81 -11.16 -12.23
N TYR A 139 4.01 -11.70 -12.47
CA TYR A 139 5.16 -11.48 -11.59
C TYR A 139 5.75 -10.08 -11.81
N LEU A 140 5.80 -9.32 -10.72
CA LEU A 140 6.35 -7.97 -10.70
C LEU A 140 7.86 -7.99 -10.45
N THR A 141 8.57 -7.03 -11.01
CA THR A 141 9.89 -6.67 -10.47
C THR A 141 9.76 -6.04 -9.10
N ARG A 142 10.87 -5.98 -8.34
CA ARG A 142 10.90 -5.20 -7.09
C ARG A 142 10.55 -3.73 -7.32
N GLN A 143 11.02 -3.13 -8.42
CA GLN A 143 10.67 -1.77 -8.81
C GLN A 143 9.16 -1.59 -9.04
N GLU A 144 8.52 -2.55 -9.71
CA GLU A 144 7.07 -2.54 -9.92
C GLU A 144 6.29 -2.81 -8.65
N ALA A 145 6.75 -3.74 -7.80
CA ALA A 145 6.14 -4.02 -6.51
C ALA A 145 6.17 -2.78 -5.60
N ILE A 146 7.28 -2.04 -5.56
CA ILE A 146 7.35 -0.76 -4.82
C ILE A 146 6.42 0.28 -5.44
N SER A 147 6.34 0.34 -6.78
CA SER A 147 5.42 1.25 -7.48
C SER A 147 3.95 0.91 -7.20
N PHE A 148 3.62 -0.38 -7.05
CA PHE A 148 2.32 -0.83 -6.58
C PHE A 148 2.04 -0.31 -5.17
N ILE A 149 2.98 -0.49 -4.22
CA ILE A 149 2.83 0.03 -2.85
C ILE A 149 2.56 1.54 -2.88
N ILE A 150 3.30 2.31 -3.70
CA ILE A 150 3.13 3.75 -3.85
C ILE A 150 1.72 4.09 -4.32
N CYS A 151 1.28 3.55 -5.46
CA CYS A 151 -0.02 3.89 -6.04
C CYS A 151 -1.19 3.38 -5.19
N HIS A 152 -1.07 2.19 -4.59
CA HIS A 152 -2.05 1.64 -3.67
C HIS A 152 -2.19 2.50 -2.41
N THR A 153 -1.07 2.93 -1.84
CA THR A 153 -1.05 3.84 -0.68
C THR A 153 -1.64 5.20 -1.01
N GLN A 154 -1.32 5.78 -2.17
CA GLN A 154 -1.90 7.04 -2.64
C GLN A 154 -3.42 6.91 -2.79
N ARG A 155 -3.89 5.79 -3.37
CA ARG A 155 -5.32 5.52 -3.53
C ARG A 155 -6.06 5.52 -2.19
N HIS A 156 -5.54 4.78 -1.22
CA HIS A 156 -6.19 4.66 0.08
C HIS A 156 -5.94 5.86 0.99
N THR A 157 -4.90 6.66 0.76
CA THR A 157 -4.75 7.97 1.41
C THR A 157 -5.85 8.93 0.95
N HIS A 158 -6.20 8.93 -0.34
CA HIS A 158 -7.35 9.69 -0.84
C HIS A 158 -8.66 9.22 -0.19
N GLN A 159 -8.89 7.90 -0.12
CA GLN A 159 -10.06 7.35 0.56
C GLN A 159 -10.10 7.71 2.06
N LEU A 160 -8.96 7.61 2.76
CA LEU A 160 -8.86 7.97 4.18
C LEU A 160 -9.13 9.47 4.40
N LYS A 161 -8.74 10.33 3.46
CA LYS A 161 -9.03 11.77 3.51
C LYS A 161 -10.53 12.03 3.42
N ASN A 162 -11.24 11.32 2.54
CA ASN A 162 -12.69 11.40 2.47
C ASN A 162 -13.35 10.90 3.76
N ILE A 163 -12.86 9.79 4.36
CA ILE A 163 -13.34 9.32 5.67
C ILE A 163 -13.14 10.39 6.75
N TYR A 164 -11.95 10.99 6.83
CA TYR A 164 -11.63 12.05 7.79
C TYR A 164 -12.57 13.25 7.67
N GLN A 165 -12.83 13.71 6.44
CA GLN A 165 -13.72 14.84 6.15
C GLN A 165 -15.20 14.58 6.47
N LYS A 166 -15.61 13.32 6.67
CA LYS A 166 -16.99 12.96 7.02
C LYS A 166 -17.20 12.80 8.52
N LEU A 167 -16.13 12.70 9.30
CA LEU A 167 -16.17 12.53 10.75
C LEU A 167 -15.86 13.81 11.53
N ILE A 168 -15.61 14.93 10.83
CA ILE A 168 -15.26 16.24 11.37
C ILE A 168 -16.22 17.29 10.82
#